data_AF-A0A0Q3QSG5-F1
#
_entry.id   AF-A0A0Q3QSG5-F1
#
_cell.length_a   1.000
_cell.length_b   1.000
_cell.length_c   1.000
_cell.angle_alpha   90.00
_cell.angle_beta   90.00
_cell.angle_gamma   90.00
#
_symmetry.space_group_name_H-M   'P 1'
#
loop_
_entity.id
_entity.type
_entity.pdbx_description
1 polymer ?
#
loop_
_entity_poly.entity_id
_entity_poly.type
_entity_poly.pdbx_seq_one_letter_code
_entity_poly.pdbx_strand_id
1 'polypeptide(L)'
;MSLPQLKIGHMEPKVPILQGGMGVGISLSGLASAVANAGGIGIISGTGISTEELRFHIRRAKELINDTGYIGVNVLFAMNDFAEKMKAALEEKVDFIISGAGISRDMYAWGKEFCVPVISIVSSAKLAKLSERLGAAAVVVEGHEAGGHLGTDRPLFEILPEVVEAVKIPVIAAGGILTGLDLAKAIRLGASGVQMGTRFVASEECDAPLVFKEKYVHAKEEDTILVKTTVGLQGRAIKNKFTELISGSGKLKIEKCHDCLKNCSYRFCTLDSLLKSVGGDVENGLVFAGSRVAEIKKIMSVRDIINTITSEYRAAW
;
A
#
# COMPACT_ATOMS: atom_id res chain seq x y z
N MET A 1 -0.93 28.22 0.68
CA MET A 1 -1.88 27.69 1.69
C MET A 1 -1.18 26.68 2.60
N SER A 2 -1.61 26.47 3.85
CA SER A 2 -1.08 25.42 4.73
C SER A 2 -1.55 24.03 4.28
N LEU A 3 -0.77 22.98 4.59
CA LEU A 3 -1.20 21.60 4.39
C LEU A 3 -2.37 21.29 5.34
N PRO A 4 -3.34 20.43 4.94
CA PRO A 4 -4.37 19.99 5.86
C PRO A 4 -3.76 19.12 6.95
N GLN A 5 -4.27 19.27 8.17
CA GLN A 5 -3.87 18.43 9.29
C GLN A 5 -4.62 17.10 9.23
N LEU A 6 -3.90 16.01 8.97
CA LEU A 6 -4.43 14.66 9.10
C LEU A 6 -4.34 14.24 10.57
N LYS A 7 -5.42 13.67 11.12
CA LYS A 7 -5.43 13.08 12.46
C LYS A 7 -6.05 11.69 12.42
N ILE A 8 -5.34 10.68 12.89
CA ILE A 8 -5.82 9.29 12.99
C ILE A 8 -5.47 8.77 14.38
N GLY A 9 -6.47 8.63 15.26
CA GLY A 9 -6.21 8.29 16.66
C GLY A 9 -5.30 9.33 17.32
N HIS A 10 -4.15 8.90 17.83
CA HIS A 10 -3.10 9.76 18.41
C HIS A 10 -2.14 10.36 17.39
N MET A 11 -2.19 9.91 16.13
CA MET A 11 -1.22 10.31 15.11
C MET A 11 -1.60 11.63 14.45
N GLU A 12 -0.66 12.56 14.39
CA GLU A 12 -0.78 13.85 13.70
C GLU A 12 0.49 14.11 12.86
N PRO A 13 0.63 13.48 11.68
CA PRO A 13 1.81 13.65 10.84
C PRO A 13 1.93 15.08 10.30
N LYS A 14 3.17 15.50 10.01
CA LYS A 14 3.47 16.85 9.48
C LYS A 14 2.94 17.05 8.06
N VAL A 15 2.84 15.97 7.29
CA VAL A 15 2.25 15.97 5.95
C VAL A 15 1.17 14.89 5.85
N PRO A 16 0.06 15.13 5.14
CA PRO A 16 -1.06 14.19 5.02
C PRO A 16 -0.79 13.08 4.00
N ILE A 17 0.40 12.48 4.06
CA ILE A 17 0.90 11.50 3.08
C ILE A 17 1.28 10.21 3.82
N LEU A 18 0.64 9.11 3.42
CA LEU A 18 0.97 7.76 3.81
C LEU A 18 1.72 7.09 2.64
N GLN A 19 2.79 6.37 2.93
CA GLN A 19 3.31 5.38 1.99
C GLN A 19 2.56 4.07 2.20
N GLY A 20 1.92 3.53 1.17
CA GLY A 20 1.09 2.32 1.30
C GLY A 20 1.91 1.04 1.43
N GLY A 21 1.49 0.09 2.28
CA GLY A 21 2.19 -1.18 2.46
C GLY A 21 2.26 -2.02 1.17
N MET A 22 3.48 -2.31 0.73
CA MET A 22 3.78 -3.00 -0.53
C MET A 22 4.55 -4.29 -0.25
N GLY A 23 3.82 -5.41 -0.32
CA GLY A 23 4.40 -6.75 -0.30
C GLY A 23 4.77 -7.24 -1.71
N VAL A 24 5.73 -8.13 -1.86
CA VAL A 24 6.58 -8.74 -0.83
C VAL A 24 7.90 -7.97 -0.77
N GLY A 25 8.38 -7.58 0.42
CA GLY A 25 9.71 -6.99 0.57
C GLY A 25 9.96 -5.61 -0.08
N ILE A 26 8.93 -4.93 -0.59
CA ILE A 26 9.08 -3.60 -1.23
C ILE A 26 9.05 -2.48 -0.18
N SER A 27 8.22 -2.63 0.85
CA SER A 27 8.14 -1.71 1.99
C SER A 27 8.43 -2.44 3.30
N LEU A 28 9.68 -2.37 3.75
CA LEU A 28 10.14 -2.90 5.03
C LEU A 28 10.60 -1.72 5.91
N SER A 29 11.60 -1.93 6.76
CA SER A 29 12.05 -0.90 7.69
C SER A 29 12.70 0.30 7.01
N GLY A 30 13.39 0.14 5.88
CA GLY A 30 14.08 1.23 5.18
C GLY A 30 13.09 2.27 4.67
N LEU A 31 12.12 1.83 3.87
CA LEU A 31 11.14 2.74 3.29
C LEU A 31 10.25 3.38 4.35
N ALA A 32 9.71 2.56 5.25
CA ALA A 32 8.76 3.03 6.25
C ALA A 32 9.39 4.09 7.17
N SER A 33 10.62 3.84 7.63
CA SER A 33 11.33 4.78 8.49
C SER A 33 11.67 6.09 7.78
N ALA A 34 12.09 6.04 6.51
CA ALA A 34 12.38 7.23 5.72
C ALA A 34 11.14 8.13 5.52
N VAL A 35 9.98 7.53 5.25
CA VAL A 35 8.71 8.26 5.08
C VAL A 35 8.27 8.91 6.38
N ALA A 36 8.35 8.17 7.50
CA ALA A 36 8.05 8.70 8.82
C ALA A 36 8.97 9.88 9.19
N ASN A 37 10.28 9.76 8.93
CA ASN A 37 11.25 10.83 9.17
C ASN A 37 11.05 12.07 8.29
N ALA A 38 10.55 11.89 7.07
CA ALA A 38 10.16 12.98 6.17
C ALA A 38 8.82 13.64 6.57
N GLY A 39 8.20 13.19 7.68
CA GLY A 39 7.00 13.79 8.25
C GLY A 39 5.68 13.19 7.76
N GLY A 40 5.73 12.17 6.91
CA GLY A 40 4.57 11.36 6.52
C GLY A 40 4.35 10.20 7.50
N ILE A 41 3.60 9.20 7.05
CA ILE A 41 3.37 7.95 7.79
C ILE A 41 3.99 6.78 7.01
N GLY A 42 4.85 6.01 7.67
CA GLY A 42 5.49 4.82 7.12
C GLY A 42 4.68 3.55 7.35
N ILE A 43 4.65 2.65 6.36
CA ILE A 43 3.92 1.38 6.47
C ILE A 43 4.81 0.22 6.04
N ILE A 44 5.05 -0.71 6.96
CA ILE A 44 5.69 -1.99 6.70
C ILE A 44 4.64 -2.97 6.16
N SER A 45 4.97 -3.73 5.11
CA SER A 45 4.13 -4.84 4.67
C SER A 45 4.57 -6.14 5.34
N GLY A 46 3.69 -6.73 6.14
CA GLY A 46 3.87 -8.09 6.67
C GLY A 46 3.53 -9.19 5.67
N THR A 47 3.00 -8.85 4.49
CA THR A 47 2.62 -9.83 3.47
C THR A 47 3.85 -10.43 2.78
N GLY A 48 3.96 -11.76 2.81
CA GLY A 48 5.01 -12.53 2.13
C GLY A 48 6.34 -12.66 2.86
N ILE A 49 6.48 -12.08 4.05
CA ILE A 49 7.60 -12.33 4.98
C ILE A 49 7.13 -13.16 6.18
N SER A 50 8.04 -13.77 6.93
CA SER A 50 7.70 -14.48 8.17
C SER A 50 7.31 -13.53 9.30
N THR A 51 6.67 -14.05 10.34
CA THR A 51 6.31 -13.29 11.54
C THR A 51 7.55 -12.73 12.26
N GLU A 52 8.65 -13.47 12.28
CA GLU A 52 9.90 -12.99 12.91
C GLU A 52 10.57 -11.88 12.09
N GLU A 53 10.60 -12.00 10.77
CA GLU A 53 11.05 -10.90 9.89
C GLU A 53 10.20 -9.64 10.07
N LEU A 54 8.87 -9.81 10.22
CA LEU A 54 7.98 -8.69 10.51
C LEU A 54 8.35 -8.00 11.83
N ARG A 55 8.57 -8.76 12.91
CA ARG A 55 9.02 -8.19 14.21
C ARG A 55 10.35 -7.46 14.07
N PHE A 56 11.31 -8.07 13.38
CA PHE A 56 12.60 -7.46 13.10
C PHE A 56 12.43 -6.10 12.41
N HIS A 57 11.65 -6.03 11.32
CA HIS A 57 11.46 -4.78 10.60
C HIS A 57 10.68 -3.74 11.39
N ILE A 58 9.71 -4.13 12.23
CA ILE A 58 9.02 -3.18 13.12
C ILE A 58 10.01 -2.55 14.10
N ARG A 59 10.81 -3.37 14.80
CA ARG A 59 11.83 -2.89 15.75
C ARG A 59 12.84 -2.00 15.05
N ARG A 60 13.35 -2.46 13.90
CA ARG A 60 14.33 -1.71 13.12
C ARG A 60 13.79 -0.37 12.62
N ALA A 61 12.54 -0.31 12.16
CA ALA A 61 11.93 0.95 11.76
C ALA A 61 11.82 1.91 12.94
N LYS A 62 11.40 1.42 14.12
CA LYS A 62 11.31 2.22 15.35
C LYS A 62 12.66 2.76 15.84
N GLU A 63 13.74 2.01 15.63
CA GLU A 63 15.10 2.50 15.90
C GLU A 63 15.56 3.61 14.93
N LEU A 64 15.06 3.58 13.70
CA LEU A 64 15.48 4.49 12.63
C LEU A 64 14.67 5.80 12.59
N ILE A 65 13.47 5.83 13.17
CA ILE A 65 12.63 7.03 13.19
C ILE A 65 13.01 7.96 14.34
N ASN A 66 12.87 9.27 14.11
CA ASN A 66 12.90 10.28 15.14
C ASN A 66 11.59 10.24 15.96
N ASP A 67 11.57 10.90 17.13
CA ASP A 67 10.43 10.94 18.09
C ASP A 67 9.08 11.47 17.54
N THR A 68 9.01 11.84 16.26
CA THR A 68 7.82 12.42 15.60
C THR A 68 7.29 11.59 14.44
N GLY A 69 7.88 10.42 14.15
CA GLY A 69 7.44 9.52 13.10
C GLY A 69 6.40 8.50 13.57
N TYR A 70 5.57 8.00 12.65
CA TYR A 70 4.59 6.94 12.92
C TYR A 70 4.79 5.75 11.98
N ILE A 71 4.75 4.54 12.54
CA ILE A 71 4.95 3.29 11.81
C ILE A 71 3.74 2.37 12.01
N GLY A 72 3.12 2.00 10.89
CA GLY A 72 2.05 1.00 10.85
C GLY A 72 2.46 -0.27 10.12
N VAL A 73 1.60 -1.27 10.23
CA VAL A 73 1.77 -2.56 9.54
C VAL A 73 0.55 -2.89 8.68
N ASN A 74 0.81 -3.23 7.42
CA ASN A 74 -0.18 -3.79 6.50
C ASN A 74 -0.06 -5.31 6.40
N VAL A 75 -1.19 -6.00 6.55
CA VAL A 75 -1.31 -7.43 6.25
C VAL A 75 -2.55 -7.67 5.41
N LEU A 76 -2.45 -8.48 4.36
CA LEU A 76 -3.60 -8.83 3.53
C LEU A 76 -4.47 -9.88 4.22
N PHE A 77 -5.77 -9.62 4.34
CA PHE A 77 -6.72 -10.58 4.94
C PHE A 77 -6.79 -11.90 4.16
N ALA A 78 -6.42 -11.92 2.88
CA ALA A 78 -6.37 -13.13 2.08
C ALA A 78 -5.33 -14.17 2.55
N MET A 79 -4.36 -13.76 3.39
CA MET A 79 -3.27 -14.63 3.87
C MET A 79 -3.73 -15.53 5.03
N ASN A 80 -3.24 -16.77 5.07
CA ASN A 80 -3.52 -17.72 6.16
C ASN A 80 -2.96 -17.26 7.51
N ASP A 81 -1.82 -16.59 7.50
CA ASP A 81 -1.11 -16.06 8.67
C ASP A 81 -1.57 -14.65 9.11
N PHE A 82 -2.68 -14.14 8.56
CA PHE A 82 -3.16 -12.78 8.84
C PHE A 82 -3.30 -12.48 10.33
N ALA A 83 -3.97 -13.37 11.08
CA ALA A 83 -4.23 -13.15 12.51
C ALA A 83 -2.94 -13.15 13.33
N GLU A 84 -2.02 -14.06 13.01
CA GLU A 84 -0.71 -14.18 13.68
C GLU A 84 0.11 -12.90 13.48
N LYS A 85 0.24 -12.42 12.24
CA LYS A 85 1.00 -11.22 11.91
C LYS A 85 0.41 -9.94 12.48
N MET A 86 -0.92 -9.81 12.47
CA MET A 86 -1.59 -8.66 13.06
C MET A 86 -1.35 -8.60 14.57
N LYS A 87 -1.45 -9.73 15.27
CA LYS A 87 -1.15 -9.81 16.71
C LYS A 87 0.32 -9.56 17.01
N ALA A 88 1.24 -10.10 16.22
CA ALA A 88 2.66 -9.81 16.36
C ALA A 88 2.95 -8.30 16.22
N ALA A 89 2.33 -7.62 15.25
CA ALA A 89 2.47 -6.18 15.10
C ALA A 89 1.93 -5.40 16.32
N LEU A 90 0.78 -5.81 16.86
CA LEU A 90 0.19 -5.21 18.06
C LEU A 90 1.08 -5.40 19.30
N GLU A 91 1.65 -6.59 19.48
CA GLU A 91 2.61 -6.89 20.56
C GLU A 91 3.89 -6.07 20.45
N GLU A 92 4.37 -5.81 19.23
CA GLU A 92 5.47 -4.88 18.96
C GLU A 92 5.06 -3.40 19.07
N LYS A 93 3.81 -3.10 19.45
CA LYS A 93 3.26 -1.76 19.73
C LYS A 93 3.32 -0.80 18.53
N VAL A 94 3.02 -1.27 17.32
CA VAL A 94 2.91 -0.37 16.14
C VAL A 94 1.88 0.73 16.38
N ASP A 95 2.01 1.87 15.69
CA ASP A 95 1.10 3.00 15.86
C ASP A 95 -0.30 2.73 15.28
N PHE A 96 -0.38 1.84 14.30
CA PHE A 96 -1.64 1.38 13.72
C PHE A 96 -1.44 0.09 12.92
N ILE A 97 -2.56 -0.59 12.66
CA ILE A 97 -2.62 -1.75 11.78
C ILE A 97 -3.61 -1.47 10.63
N ILE A 98 -3.30 -1.99 9.45
CA ILE A 98 -4.13 -1.82 8.25
C ILE A 98 -4.35 -3.16 7.55
N SER A 99 -5.60 -3.43 7.14
CA SER A 99 -5.98 -4.61 6.36
C SER A 99 -6.32 -4.24 4.93
N GLY A 100 -5.72 -4.96 3.98
CA GLY A 100 -6.10 -4.99 2.57
C GLY A 100 -6.68 -6.34 2.16
N ALA A 101 -7.17 -6.46 0.91
CA ALA A 101 -7.74 -7.69 0.35
C ALA A 101 -8.80 -8.38 1.26
N GLY A 102 -9.64 -7.58 1.91
CA GLY A 102 -10.69 -8.03 2.82
C GLY A 102 -10.62 -7.38 4.21
N ILE A 103 -11.65 -7.64 5.01
CA ILE A 103 -11.79 -7.10 6.37
C ILE A 103 -12.12 -8.26 7.32
N SER A 104 -11.29 -8.45 8.34
CA SER A 104 -11.66 -9.27 9.50
C SER A 104 -12.46 -8.43 10.48
N ARG A 105 -13.51 -8.97 11.12
CA ARG A 105 -14.15 -8.27 12.24
C ARG A 105 -13.27 -8.29 13.50
N ASP A 106 -12.48 -9.35 13.66
CA ASP A 106 -11.67 -9.56 14.86
C ASP A 106 -10.55 -8.53 15.01
N MET A 107 -10.04 -7.98 13.89
CA MET A 107 -8.96 -6.99 13.94
C MET A 107 -9.35 -5.71 14.71
N TYR A 108 -10.62 -5.33 14.69
CA TYR A 108 -11.10 -4.18 15.44
C TYR A 108 -11.17 -4.48 16.95
N ALA A 109 -11.52 -5.71 17.31
CA ALA A 109 -11.48 -6.16 18.71
C ALA A 109 -10.04 -6.18 19.22
N TRP A 110 -9.09 -6.73 18.46
CA TRP A 110 -7.67 -6.72 18.82
C TRP A 110 -7.12 -5.30 18.91
N GLY A 111 -7.42 -4.43 17.93
CA GLY A 111 -6.99 -3.03 17.98
C GLY A 111 -7.52 -2.30 19.22
N LYS A 112 -8.79 -2.54 19.61
CA LYS A 112 -9.36 -1.99 20.84
C LYS A 112 -8.66 -2.53 22.10
N GLU A 113 -8.39 -3.83 22.15
CA GLU A 113 -7.69 -4.48 23.28
C GLU A 113 -6.29 -3.91 23.50
N PHE A 114 -5.56 -3.65 22.42
CA PHE A 114 -4.20 -3.10 22.45
C PHE A 114 -4.15 -1.56 22.42
N CYS A 115 -5.31 -0.88 22.36
CA CYS A 115 -5.42 0.57 22.15
C CYS A 115 -4.68 1.07 20.89
N VAL A 116 -4.68 0.28 19.82
CA VAL A 116 -4.03 0.58 18.54
C VAL A 116 -5.09 0.90 17.47
N PRO A 117 -5.03 2.07 16.82
CA PRO A 117 -5.87 2.42 15.68
C PRO A 117 -5.89 1.36 14.57
N VAL A 118 -7.09 1.08 14.06
CA VAL A 118 -7.31 0.10 12.99
C VAL A 118 -7.79 0.81 11.74
N ILE A 119 -7.09 0.61 10.62
CA ILE A 119 -7.42 1.20 9.31
C ILE A 119 -7.86 0.09 8.36
N SER A 120 -8.83 0.38 7.49
CA SER A 120 -9.29 -0.56 6.47
C SER A 120 -9.15 0.03 5.08
N ILE A 121 -8.59 -0.76 4.15
CA ILE A 121 -8.65 -0.44 2.73
C ILE A 121 -10.02 -0.87 2.20
N VAL A 122 -10.74 0.05 1.58
CA VAL A 122 -12.10 -0.13 1.08
C VAL A 122 -12.21 0.35 -0.35
N SER A 123 -13.17 -0.19 -1.10
CA SER A 123 -13.44 0.17 -2.50
C SER A 123 -14.84 0.74 -2.73
N SER A 124 -15.60 1.01 -1.66
CA SER A 124 -16.96 1.57 -1.76
C SER A 124 -17.43 2.21 -0.45
N ALA A 125 -18.40 3.12 -0.57
CA ALA A 125 -19.10 3.73 0.57
C ALA A 125 -19.73 2.70 1.51
N LYS A 126 -20.25 1.58 0.97
CA LYS A 126 -20.83 0.48 1.76
C LYS A 126 -19.79 -0.16 2.68
N LEU A 127 -18.60 -0.45 2.15
CA LEU A 127 -17.50 -1.02 2.94
C LEU A 127 -16.95 0.00 3.94
N ALA A 128 -16.85 1.28 3.56
CA ALA A 128 -16.45 2.35 4.48
C ALA A 128 -17.39 2.45 5.70
N LYS A 129 -18.73 2.49 5.47
CA LYS A 129 -19.73 2.48 6.55
C LYS A 129 -19.67 1.22 7.42
N LEU A 130 -19.33 0.08 6.83
CA LEU A 130 -19.14 -1.15 7.60
C LEU A 130 -17.89 -1.04 8.49
N SER A 131 -16.76 -0.60 7.95
CA SER A 131 -15.51 -0.42 8.70
C SER A 131 -15.67 0.59 9.83
N GLU A 132 -16.30 1.74 9.59
CA GLU A 132 -16.57 2.73 10.63
C GLU A 132 -17.42 2.14 11.77
N ARG A 133 -18.52 1.45 11.45
CA ARG A 133 -19.38 0.79 12.45
C ARG A 133 -18.66 -0.27 13.27
N LEU A 134 -17.65 -0.92 12.70
CA LEU A 134 -16.83 -1.92 13.39
C LEU A 134 -15.72 -1.29 14.24
N GLY A 135 -15.48 0.02 14.11
CA GLY A 135 -14.49 0.75 14.91
C GLY A 135 -13.21 1.12 14.16
N ALA A 136 -13.24 1.21 12.83
CA ALA A 136 -12.12 1.76 12.08
C ALA A 136 -11.81 3.20 12.52
N ALA A 137 -10.53 3.50 12.76
CA ALA A 137 -10.06 4.85 13.09
C ALA A 137 -9.96 5.75 11.84
N ALA A 138 -9.78 5.15 10.67
CA ALA A 138 -9.79 5.78 9.36
C ALA A 138 -10.04 4.72 8.27
N VAL A 139 -10.33 5.17 7.06
CA VAL A 139 -10.41 4.29 5.88
C VAL A 139 -9.51 4.80 4.76
N VAL A 140 -8.90 3.86 4.04
CA VAL A 140 -8.22 4.14 2.77
C VAL A 140 -9.16 3.75 1.65
N VAL A 141 -9.63 4.70 0.85
CA VAL A 141 -10.40 4.42 -0.37
C VAL A 141 -9.44 4.23 -1.53
N GLU A 142 -9.42 3.04 -2.11
CA GLU A 142 -8.51 2.68 -3.19
C GLU A 142 -9.26 2.54 -4.53
N GLY A 143 -8.86 3.32 -5.52
CA GLY A 143 -9.42 3.32 -6.86
C GLY A 143 -8.70 2.40 -7.84
N HIS A 144 -9.27 2.27 -9.04
CA HIS A 144 -8.80 1.42 -10.12
C HIS A 144 -7.34 1.67 -10.54
N GLU A 145 -6.84 2.88 -10.37
CA GLU A 145 -5.50 3.33 -10.78
C GLU A 145 -4.37 2.76 -9.90
N ALA A 146 -4.71 2.11 -8.78
CA ALA A 146 -3.74 1.49 -7.89
C ALA A 146 -2.90 0.38 -8.57
N GLY A 147 -1.79 0.03 -7.92
CA GLY A 147 -0.96 -1.11 -8.28
C GLY A 147 -1.33 -2.34 -7.45
N GLY A 148 -1.03 -3.54 -7.95
CA GLY A 148 -1.38 -4.77 -7.24
C GLY A 148 -2.87 -5.09 -7.35
N HIS A 149 -3.42 -5.76 -6.34
CA HIS A 149 -4.79 -6.28 -6.37
C HIS A 149 -5.84 -5.18 -6.28
N LEU A 150 -6.74 -5.12 -7.25
CA LEU A 150 -7.76 -4.08 -7.36
C LEU A 150 -9.10 -4.56 -6.80
N GLY A 151 -9.64 -3.81 -5.84
CA GLY A 151 -10.95 -4.05 -5.23
C GLY A 151 -12.13 -3.44 -6.00
N THR A 152 -11.86 -2.69 -7.07
CA THR A 152 -12.86 -2.05 -7.94
C THR A 152 -12.26 -1.73 -9.32
N ASP A 153 -13.14 -1.59 -10.29
CA ASP A 153 -12.90 -1.02 -11.62
C ASP A 153 -13.20 0.48 -11.70
N ARG A 154 -13.74 1.08 -10.63
CA ARG A 154 -14.10 2.50 -10.58
C ARG A 154 -12.87 3.41 -10.31
N PRO A 155 -12.72 4.52 -11.03
CA PRO A 155 -11.69 5.52 -10.77
C PRO A 155 -11.76 6.10 -9.36
N LEU A 156 -10.61 6.37 -8.74
CA LEU A 156 -10.52 6.91 -7.37
C LEU A 156 -11.39 8.16 -7.17
N PHE A 157 -11.28 9.13 -8.07
CA PHE A 157 -11.95 10.42 -7.90
C PHE A 157 -13.47 10.37 -8.11
N GLU A 158 -14.01 9.24 -8.60
CA GLU A 158 -15.46 8.98 -8.63
C GLU A 158 -15.96 8.38 -7.33
N ILE A 159 -15.22 7.42 -6.75
CA ILE A 159 -15.61 6.77 -5.48
C ILE A 159 -15.33 7.64 -4.25
N LEU A 160 -14.33 8.53 -4.32
CA LEU A 160 -13.90 9.31 -3.18
C LEU A 160 -15.02 10.17 -2.57
N PRO A 161 -15.79 10.97 -3.33
CA PRO A 161 -16.87 11.78 -2.76
C PRO A 161 -17.96 10.94 -2.07
N GLU A 162 -18.33 9.81 -2.67
CA GLU A 162 -19.32 8.89 -2.08
C GLU A 162 -18.86 8.32 -0.74
N VAL A 163 -17.56 8.01 -0.61
CA VAL A 163 -16.98 7.51 0.63
C VAL A 163 -16.88 8.62 1.68
N VAL A 164 -16.46 9.82 1.29
CA VAL A 164 -16.38 10.99 2.19
C VAL A 164 -17.75 11.33 2.77
N GLU A 165 -18.81 11.33 1.97
CA GLU A 165 -20.18 11.59 2.46
C GLU A 165 -20.68 10.46 3.38
N ALA A 166 -20.18 9.25 3.17
CA ALA A 166 -20.68 8.05 3.83
C ALA A 166 -20.20 7.87 5.28
N VAL A 167 -19.07 8.47 5.68
CA VAL A 167 -18.44 8.26 6.99
C VAL A 167 -18.01 9.58 7.64
N LYS A 168 -17.79 9.57 8.95
CA LYS A 168 -17.29 10.71 9.74
C LYS A 168 -15.81 10.60 10.05
N ILE A 169 -15.27 9.39 10.05
CA ILE A 169 -13.83 9.13 10.22
C ILE A 169 -13.02 9.65 9.03
N PRO A 170 -11.72 9.95 9.22
CA PRO A 170 -10.83 10.38 8.15
C PRO A 170 -10.83 9.42 6.95
N VAL A 171 -10.86 9.99 5.75
CA VAL A 171 -10.78 9.26 4.48
C VAL A 171 -9.46 9.57 3.80
N ILE A 172 -8.67 8.54 3.52
CA ILE A 172 -7.39 8.63 2.82
C ILE A 172 -7.57 8.14 1.39
N ALA A 173 -7.26 8.97 0.40
CA ALA A 173 -7.41 8.64 -1.00
C ALA A 173 -6.19 7.85 -1.53
N ALA A 174 -6.40 6.76 -2.27
CA ALA A 174 -5.34 5.89 -2.80
C ALA A 174 -5.60 5.42 -4.23
N GLY A 175 -4.53 5.30 -5.02
CA GLY A 175 -4.59 4.92 -6.43
C GLY A 175 -4.51 6.14 -7.35
N GLY A 176 -3.54 6.15 -8.28
CA GLY A 176 -3.39 7.23 -9.27
C GLY A 176 -2.86 8.56 -8.74
N ILE A 177 -2.51 8.66 -7.46
CA ILE A 177 -1.92 9.86 -6.85
C ILE A 177 -0.38 9.79 -6.91
N LEU A 178 0.26 10.74 -7.58
CA LEU A 178 1.73 10.82 -7.70
C LEU A 178 2.31 12.20 -7.37
N THR A 179 1.53 13.27 -7.50
CA THR A 179 1.98 14.67 -7.46
C THR A 179 1.26 15.48 -6.39
N GLY A 180 1.75 16.70 -6.12
CA GLY A 180 1.08 17.66 -5.25
C GLY A 180 -0.27 18.16 -5.80
N LEU A 181 -0.43 18.15 -7.13
CA LEU A 181 -1.71 18.46 -7.79
C LEU A 181 -2.76 17.38 -7.49
N ASP A 182 -2.35 16.11 -7.51
CA ASP A 182 -3.24 14.99 -7.17
C ASP A 182 -3.66 15.05 -5.70
N LEU A 183 -2.71 15.36 -4.81
CA LEU A 183 -2.99 15.64 -3.41
C LEU A 183 -4.00 16.79 -3.27
N ALA A 184 -3.77 17.93 -3.94
CA ALA A 184 -4.69 19.06 -3.90
C ALA A 184 -6.10 18.69 -4.37
N LYS A 185 -6.21 17.90 -5.44
CA LYS A 185 -7.48 17.38 -5.95
C LYS A 185 -8.18 16.47 -4.93
N ALA A 186 -7.46 15.54 -4.30
CA ALA A 186 -8.01 14.65 -3.29
C ALA A 186 -8.56 15.43 -2.08
N ILE A 187 -7.79 16.41 -1.59
CA ILE A 187 -8.22 17.26 -0.46
C ILE A 187 -9.45 18.10 -0.82
N ARG A 188 -9.54 18.65 -2.04
CA ARG A 188 -10.72 19.38 -2.52
C ARG A 188 -11.99 18.53 -2.56
N LEU A 189 -11.83 17.23 -2.78
CA LEU A 189 -12.92 16.25 -2.77
C LEU A 189 -13.18 15.66 -1.38
N GLY A 190 -12.55 16.21 -0.33
CA GLY A 190 -12.83 15.92 1.07
C GLY A 190 -12.00 14.79 1.68
N ALA A 191 -10.98 14.27 0.98
CA ALA A 191 -10.00 13.41 1.64
C ALA A 191 -9.23 14.19 2.73
N SER A 192 -8.88 13.50 3.82
CA SER A 192 -8.03 14.02 4.89
C SER A 192 -6.53 13.86 4.58
N GLY A 193 -6.20 13.01 3.61
CA GLY A 193 -4.84 12.76 3.14
C GLY A 193 -4.81 11.75 2.00
N VAL A 194 -3.61 11.34 1.62
CA VAL A 194 -3.38 10.42 0.49
C VAL A 194 -2.46 9.28 0.88
N GLN A 195 -2.68 8.12 0.27
CA GLN A 195 -1.77 6.99 0.30
C GLN A 195 -1.17 6.77 -1.09
N MET A 196 0.15 6.69 -1.16
CA MET A 196 0.90 6.47 -2.40
C MET A 196 1.72 5.19 -2.29
N GLY A 197 1.67 4.35 -3.32
CA GLY A 197 2.55 3.17 -3.44
C GLY A 197 3.62 3.40 -4.49
N THR A 198 3.22 3.37 -5.75
CA THR A 198 4.10 3.45 -6.92
C THR A 198 5.10 4.61 -6.89
N ARG A 199 4.72 5.79 -6.38
CA ARG A 199 5.63 6.93 -6.25
C ARG A 199 6.83 6.65 -5.34
N PHE A 200 6.61 5.89 -4.26
CA PHE A 200 7.62 5.58 -3.24
C PHE A 200 8.46 4.34 -3.56
N VAL A 201 8.08 3.51 -4.53
CA VAL A 201 8.93 2.39 -4.97
C VAL A 201 10.21 2.91 -5.62
N ALA A 202 10.09 3.95 -6.45
CA ALA A 202 11.24 4.61 -7.06
C ALA A 202 11.87 5.63 -6.09
N SER A 203 12.14 5.21 -4.86
CA SER A 203 12.92 5.97 -3.89
C SER A 203 14.23 5.28 -3.53
N GLU A 204 15.22 6.05 -3.09
CA GLU A 204 16.52 5.50 -2.66
C GLU A 204 16.35 4.52 -1.49
N GLU A 205 15.47 4.86 -0.55
CA GLU A 205 15.23 4.15 0.71
C GLU A 205 14.27 2.96 0.58
N CYS A 206 13.60 2.79 -0.56
CA CYS A 206 12.77 1.61 -0.81
C CYS A 206 13.60 0.32 -0.69
N ASP A 207 13.08 -0.68 0.01
CA ASP A 207 13.84 -1.91 0.33
C ASP A 207 14.00 -2.86 -0.87
N ALA A 208 13.32 -2.56 -1.99
CA ALA A 208 13.47 -3.31 -3.24
C ALA A 208 14.87 -3.16 -3.86
N PRO A 209 15.38 -4.15 -4.60
CA PRO A 209 16.67 -4.03 -5.28
C PRO A 209 16.62 -2.94 -6.36
N LEU A 210 17.78 -2.36 -6.69
CA LEU A 210 17.87 -1.27 -7.67
C LEU A 210 17.20 -1.60 -9.00
N VAL A 211 17.41 -2.81 -9.52
CA VAL A 211 16.81 -3.29 -10.78
C VAL A 211 15.27 -3.25 -10.78
N PHE A 212 14.63 -3.45 -9.62
CA PHE A 212 13.18 -3.33 -9.46
C PHE A 212 12.72 -1.88 -9.61
N LYS A 213 13.47 -0.94 -9.01
CA LYS A 213 13.20 0.50 -9.10
C LYS A 213 13.47 1.02 -10.51
N GLU A 214 14.52 0.53 -11.18
CA GLU A 214 14.83 0.86 -12.57
C GLU A 214 13.74 0.38 -13.53
N LYS A 215 13.13 -0.79 -13.28
CA LYS A 215 11.97 -1.26 -14.07
C LYS A 215 10.80 -0.26 -14.04
N TYR A 216 10.58 0.42 -12.91
CA TYR A 216 9.57 1.49 -12.81
C TYR A 216 9.97 2.72 -13.63
N VAL A 217 11.23 3.16 -13.51
CA VAL A 217 11.76 4.34 -14.20
C VAL A 217 11.72 4.20 -15.72
N HIS A 218 11.96 2.98 -16.21
CA HIS A 218 11.96 2.66 -17.63
C HIS A 218 10.57 2.32 -18.19
N ALA A 219 9.54 2.22 -17.35
CA ALA A 219 8.19 1.88 -17.81
C ALA A 219 7.60 2.97 -18.72
N LYS A 220 6.89 2.53 -19.75
CA LYS A 220 6.13 3.38 -20.66
C LYS A 220 4.63 3.29 -20.36
N GLU A 221 3.85 4.17 -20.97
CA GLU A 221 2.41 4.25 -20.74
C GLU A 221 1.70 2.96 -21.15
N GLU A 222 2.13 2.38 -22.27
CA GLU A 222 1.65 1.11 -22.80
C GLU A 222 2.10 -0.12 -22.00
N ASP A 223 3.03 0.04 -21.04
CA ASP A 223 3.60 -1.08 -20.27
C ASP A 223 2.75 -1.45 -19.06
N THR A 224 1.58 -0.84 -18.82
CA THR A 224 0.69 -1.29 -17.75
C THR A 224 -0.29 -2.36 -18.25
N ILE A 225 -0.50 -3.40 -17.45
CA ILE A 225 -1.44 -4.49 -17.77
C ILE A 225 -2.23 -4.93 -16.53
N LEU A 226 -3.46 -5.39 -16.77
CA LEU A 226 -4.28 -6.08 -15.78
C LEU A 226 -4.14 -7.59 -15.97
N VAL A 227 -3.77 -8.30 -14.90
CA VAL A 227 -3.68 -9.75 -14.87
C VAL A 227 -4.66 -10.32 -13.85
N LYS A 228 -5.36 -11.39 -14.20
CA LYS A 228 -6.21 -12.09 -13.23
C LYS A 228 -5.34 -12.80 -12.19
N THR A 229 -5.42 -12.37 -10.94
CA THR A 229 -4.56 -12.90 -9.87
C THR A 229 -5.09 -14.20 -9.29
N THR A 230 -4.28 -14.85 -8.44
CA THR A 230 -4.68 -16.10 -7.79
C THR A 230 -5.79 -15.94 -6.75
N VAL A 231 -6.02 -14.72 -6.24
CA VAL A 231 -7.06 -14.40 -5.24
C VAL A 231 -8.39 -13.97 -5.88
N GLY A 232 -8.53 -14.10 -7.20
CA GLY A 232 -9.76 -13.80 -7.92
C GLY A 232 -9.96 -12.33 -8.29
N LEU A 233 -9.05 -11.44 -7.86
CA LEU A 233 -9.05 -10.01 -8.21
C LEU A 233 -8.20 -9.75 -9.45
N GLN A 234 -8.44 -8.63 -10.14
CA GLN A 234 -7.50 -8.11 -11.12
C GLN A 234 -6.28 -7.54 -10.40
N GLY A 235 -5.10 -7.70 -10.99
CA GLY A 235 -3.84 -7.17 -10.48
C GLY A 235 -3.20 -6.26 -11.53
N ARG A 236 -2.79 -5.05 -11.16
CA ARG A 236 -2.08 -4.16 -12.09
C ARG A 236 -0.56 -4.29 -11.96
N ALA A 237 0.08 -4.58 -13.08
CA ALA A 237 1.52 -4.83 -13.17
C ALA A 237 2.15 -4.14 -14.38
N ILE A 238 3.48 -4.05 -14.36
CA ILE A 238 4.30 -3.67 -15.51
C ILE A 238 4.45 -4.91 -16.42
N LYS A 239 4.26 -4.73 -17.72
CA LYS A 239 4.42 -5.74 -18.75
C LYS A 239 5.87 -6.25 -18.78
N ASN A 240 5.99 -7.55 -18.84
CA ASN A 240 7.23 -8.31 -18.98
C ASN A 240 6.91 -9.74 -19.47
N LYS A 241 7.95 -10.56 -19.64
CA LYS A 241 7.82 -11.95 -20.09
C LYS A 241 6.86 -12.76 -19.21
N PHE A 242 6.90 -12.58 -17.89
CA PHE A 242 5.99 -13.30 -17.00
C PHE A 242 4.52 -12.91 -17.17
N THR A 243 4.22 -11.61 -17.25
CA THR A 243 2.84 -11.14 -17.45
C THR A 243 2.25 -11.62 -18.78
N GLU A 244 3.06 -11.75 -19.82
CA GLU A 244 2.65 -12.35 -21.10
C GLU A 244 2.24 -13.82 -20.91
N LEU A 245 3.03 -14.60 -20.16
CA LEU A 245 2.74 -16.00 -19.86
C LEU A 245 1.44 -16.19 -19.07
N ILE A 246 1.08 -15.25 -18.19
CA ILE A 246 -0.13 -15.33 -17.34
C ILE A 246 -1.32 -14.50 -17.86
N SER A 247 -1.19 -13.92 -19.05
CA SER A 247 -2.24 -13.08 -19.65
C SER A 247 -3.50 -13.89 -20.02
N GLY A 248 -3.32 -15.16 -20.39
CA GLY A 248 -4.41 -16.10 -20.68
C GLY A 248 -5.11 -16.67 -19.44
N SER A 249 -6.05 -17.58 -19.65
CA SER A 249 -6.76 -18.33 -18.61
C SER A 249 -6.07 -19.64 -18.18
N GLY A 250 -4.99 -20.02 -18.86
CA GLY A 250 -4.25 -21.25 -18.62
C GLY A 250 -3.59 -21.30 -17.23
N LYS A 251 -3.29 -22.53 -16.79
CA LYS A 251 -2.52 -22.78 -15.57
C LYS A 251 -1.05 -22.98 -15.92
N LEU A 252 -0.16 -22.39 -15.12
CA LEU A 252 1.27 -22.67 -15.13
C LEU A 252 1.58 -23.72 -14.06
N LYS A 253 2.62 -24.52 -14.30
CA LYS A 253 3.11 -25.50 -13.31
C LYS A 253 3.59 -24.74 -12.06
N ILE A 254 3.13 -25.20 -10.90
CA ILE A 254 3.59 -24.72 -9.60
C ILE A 254 4.55 -25.77 -9.05
N GLU A 255 5.84 -25.45 -8.97
CA GLU A 255 6.86 -26.39 -8.44
C GLU A 255 6.70 -26.60 -6.93
N LYS A 256 6.36 -25.53 -6.20
CA LYS A 256 6.14 -25.58 -4.76
C LYS A 256 4.94 -24.71 -4.37
N CYS A 257 3.96 -25.32 -3.70
CA CYS A 257 2.90 -24.57 -3.05
C CYS A 257 3.36 -24.14 -1.65
N HIS A 258 3.14 -22.88 -1.30
CA HIS A 258 3.47 -22.33 0.03
C HIS A 258 2.31 -22.33 1.01
N ASP A 259 1.13 -22.82 0.59
CA ASP A 259 -0.10 -22.82 1.38
C ASP A 259 -0.39 -21.48 2.08
N CYS A 260 -0.17 -20.38 1.35
CA CYS A 260 -0.11 -19.03 1.92
C CYS A 260 -1.47 -18.29 1.92
N LEU A 261 -2.40 -18.69 1.06
CA LEU A 261 -3.68 -18.01 0.84
C LEU A 261 -4.85 -18.86 1.34
N LYS A 262 -5.85 -18.20 1.94
CA LYS A 262 -7.12 -18.83 2.34
C LYS A 262 -7.87 -19.44 1.17
N ASN A 263 -7.82 -18.75 0.03
CA ASN A 263 -8.43 -19.18 -1.22
C ASN A 263 -7.45 -18.87 -2.35
N CYS A 264 -7.01 -19.90 -3.07
CA CYS A 264 -6.09 -19.79 -4.21
C CYS A 264 -6.67 -20.53 -5.41
N SER A 265 -6.65 -19.91 -6.59
CA SER A 265 -7.07 -20.60 -7.83
C SER A 265 -6.03 -21.60 -8.36
N TYR A 266 -4.81 -21.62 -7.80
CA TYR A 266 -3.68 -22.43 -8.24
C TYR A 266 -3.38 -22.27 -9.75
N ARG A 267 -3.64 -21.08 -10.31
CA ARG A 267 -3.37 -20.79 -11.73
C ARG A 267 -1.88 -20.61 -12.02
N PHE A 268 -1.17 -19.97 -11.10
CA PHE A 268 0.28 -19.83 -11.03
C PHE A 268 0.61 -19.53 -9.56
N CYS A 269 1.89 -19.46 -9.17
CA CYS A 269 2.24 -19.04 -7.82
C CYS A 269 2.54 -17.54 -7.78
N THR A 270 1.59 -16.73 -7.28
CA THR A 270 1.77 -15.28 -7.13
C THR A 270 2.93 -14.97 -6.19
N LEU A 271 3.04 -15.68 -5.06
CA LEU A 271 4.12 -15.46 -4.10
C LEU A 271 5.50 -15.71 -4.72
N ASP A 272 5.69 -16.82 -5.43
CA ASP A 272 6.96 -17.09 -6.13
C ASP A 272 7.29 -16.02 -7.16
N SER A 273 6.29 -15.57 -7.93
CA SER A 273 6.52 -14.52 -8.93
C SER A 273 6.93 -13.19 -8.30
N LEU A 274 6.38 -12.84 -7.14
CA LEU A 274 6.77 -11.64 -6.38
C LEU A 274 8.16 -11.81 -5.77
N LEU A 275 8.45 -12.93 -5.11
CA LEU A 275 9.78 -13.25 -4.56
C LEU A 275 10.86 -13.22 -5.64
N LYS A 276 10.56 -13.72 -6.84
CA LYS A 276 11.47 -13.69 -7.98
C LYS A 276 11.82 -12.25 -8.39
N SER A 277 10.83 -11.36 -8.48
CA SER A 277 11.05 -9.95 -8.81
C SER A 277 11.86 -9.21 -7.74
N VAL A 278 11.60 -9.49 -6.47
CA VAL A 278 12.33 -8.91 -5.33
C VAL A 278 13.75 -9.48 -5.21
N GLY A 279 13.96 -10.71 -5.69
CA GLY A 279 15.28 -11.30 -5.89
C GLY A 279 16.05 -10.74 -7.10
N GLY A 280 15.47 -9.80 -7.84
CA GLY A 280 16.12 -9.07 -8.95
C GLY A 280 15.72 -9.52 -10.36
N ASP A 281 14.97 -10.62 -10.51
CA ASP A 281 14.48 -11.06 -11.82
C ASP A 281 13.12 -10.40 -12.13
N VAL A 282 13.20 -9.15 -12.60
CA VAL A 282 12.06 -8.30 -12.95
C VAL A 282 11.42 -8.66 -14.30
N GLU A 283 12.00 -9.60 -15.05
CA GLU A 283 11.48 -10.05 -16.34
C GLU A 283 10.62 -11.31 -16.22
N ASN A 284 11.02 -12.26 -15.36
CA ASN A 284 10.27 -13.49 -15.12
C ASN A 284 9.50 -13.49 -13.78
N GLY A 285 9.58 -12.40 -13.01
CA GLY A 285 8.76 -12.15 -11.83
C GLY A 285 7.54 -11.26 -12.13
N LEU A 286 6.70 -11.05 -11.12
CA LEU A 286 5.53 -10.16 -11.22
C LEU A 286 5.88 -8.80 -10.58
N VAL A 287 5.82 -7.73 -11.36
CA VAL A 287 6.14 -6.38 -10.88
C VAL A 287 4.87 -5.56 -10.83
N PHE A 288 4.17 -5.55 -9.69
CA PHE A 288 2.98 -4.73 -9.51
C PHE A 288 3.32 -3.25 -9.57
N ALA A 289 2.47 -2.43 -10.22
CA ALA A 289 2.62 -0.98 -10.29
C ALA A 289 1.28 -0.31 -10.66
N GLY A 290 1.09 0.94 -10.25
CA GLY A 290 -0.09 1.76 -10.58
C GLY A 290 -0.12 2.20 -12.04
N SER A 291 -1.27 2.67 -12.50
CA SER A 291 -1.50 3.02 -13.92
C SER A 291 -0.58 4.14 -14.43
N ARG A 292 -0.13 5.01 -13.53
CA ARG A 292 0.71 6.18 -13.83
C ARG A 292 2.21 5.92 -13.65
N VAL A 293 2.67 4.67 -13.55
CA VAL A 293 4.09 4.33 -13.33
C VAL A 293 5.01 4.99 -14.36
N ALA A 294 4.55 5.15 -15.60
CA ALA A 294 5.31 5.76 -16.68
C ALA A 294 5.70 7.22 -16.43
N GLU A 295 5.01 7.95 -15.54
CA GLU A 295 5.36 9.33 -15.17
C GLU A 295 6.58 9.42 -14.24
N ILE A 296 6.99 8.28 -13.67
CA ILE A 296 8.16 8.19 -12.80
C ILE A 296 9.42 8.06 -13.66
N LYS A 297 10.20 9.14 -13.77
CA LYS A 297 11.40 9.17 -14.63
C LYS A 297 12.75 9.15 -13.90
N LYS A 298 12.74 9.13 -12.58
CA LYS A 298 13.95 9.05 -11.76
C LYS A 298 13.67 8.46 -10.39
N ILE A 299 14.69 7.83 -9.82
CA ILE A 299 14.78 7.48 -8.40
C ILE A 299 15.14 8.76 -7.64
N MET A 300 14.49 9.00 -6.50
CA MET A 300 14.69 10.17 -5.66
C MET A 300 14.75 9.77 -4.19
N SER A 301 15.38 10.56 -3.33
CA SER A 301 15.20 10.37 -1.89
C SER A 301 13.72 10.54 -1.49
N VAL A 302 13.25 9.82 -0.49
CA VAL A 302 11.90 9.99 0.08
C VAL A 302 11.66 11.44 0.52
N ARG A 303 12.69 12.07 1.07
CA ARG A 303 12.67 13.48 1.46
C ARG A 303 12.36 14.38 0.27
N ASP A 304 13.03 14.19 -0.86
CA ASP A 304 12.80 15.00 -2.05
C ASP A 304 11.44 14.74 -2.68
N ILE A 305 10.95 13.49 -2.66
CA ILE A 305 9.59 13.14 -3.10
C ILE A 305 8.55 13.94 -2.30
N ILE A 306 8.63 13.90 -0.96
CA ILE A 306 7.67 14.61 -0.09
C ILE A 306 7.82 16.13 -0.24
N ASN A 307 9.04 16.66 -0.31
CA ASN A 307 9.27 18.09 -0.54
C ASN A 307 8.70 18.57 -1.87
N THR A 308 8.83 17.77 -2.93
CA THR A 308 8.29 18.07 -4.26
C THR A 308 6.75 18.11 -4.19
N ILE A 309 6.12 17.06 -3.68
CA ILE A 309 4.65 16.96 -3.56
C ILE A 309 4.09 18.11 -2.72
N THR A 310 4.73 18.44 -1.59
CA THR A 310 4.26 19.53 -0.73
C THR A 310 4.45 20.90 -1.36
N SER A 311 5.50 21.10 -2.15
CA SER A 311 5.73 22.35 -2.89
C SER A 311 4.72 22.51 -4.03
N GLU A 312 4.50 21.46 -4.82
CA GLU A 312 3.47 21.41 -5.87
C GLU A 312 2.07 21.64 -5.31
N TYR A 313 1.74 21.01 -4.17
CA TYR A 313 0.47 21.23 -3.48
C TYR A 313 0.29 22.71 -3.13
N ARG A 314 1.30 23.35 -2.54
CA ARG A 314 1.23 24.76 -2.15
C ARG A 314 1.07 25.70 -3.35
N ALA A 315 1.63 25.35 -4.50
CA ALA A 315 1.54 26.10 -5.74
C ALA A 315 0.20 25.89 -6.48
N ALA A 316 -0.52 24.81 -6.18
CA ALA A 316 -1.84 24.52 -6.76
C ALA A 316 -2.97 25.38 -6.20
N TRP A 317 -2.66 26.29 -5.27
CA TRP A 317 -3.59 27.18 -4.54
C TRP A 317 -3.20 28.64 -4.69
#